data_AF-A0A2S0RH65-F1
#
_entry.id   AF-A0A2S0RH65-F1
#
_cell.length_a   1.000
_cell.length_b   1.000
_cell.length_c   1.000
_cell.angle_alpha   90.00
_cell.angle_beta   90.00
_cell.angle_gamma   90.00
#
_symmetry.space_group_name_H-M   'P 1'
#
loop_
_entity.id
_entity.type
_entity.pdbx_description
1 polymer ?
#
loop_
_entity_poly.entity_id
_entity_poly.type
_entity_poly.pdbx_seq_one_letter_code
_entity_poly.pdbx_strand_id
1 'polypeptide(L)'
;MKQLSKINEGLKLESEKLEKISIEEISLDTYTIYLCNMCNWQATKLKNSAGQVVPIYPTISKTCNSQDSQTCINQGAYLPILNCGCSDTSFTIQLYLVHPRGYGGWTNPINIVPDCGHAGEIIPMNIPDPA
;
A
#
# COMPACT_ATOMS: atom_id res chain seq x y z
N MET A 1 -35.11 -43.87 32.20
CA MET A 1 -33.79 -43.76 31.55
C MET A 1 -33.93 -43.44 30.05
N LYS A 2 -34.41 -42.24 29.68
CA LYS A 2 -34.67 -41.85 28.27
C LYS A 2 -34.05 -40.50 27.87
N GLN A 3 -33.07 -40.02 28.63
CA GLN A 3 -32.55 -38.65 28.52
C GLN A 3 -31.11 -38.55 27.99
N LEU A 4 -30.37 -39.67 27.91
CA LEU A 4 -28.97 -39.68 27.46
C LEU A 4 -28.81 -39.87 25.94
N SER A 5 -29.80 -40.42 25.23
CA SER A 5 -29.67 -40.65 23.77
C SER A 5 -29.83 -39.38 22.93
N LYS A 6 -30.56 -38.38 23.43
CA LYS A 6 -30.79 -37.10 22.72
C LYS A 6 -29.58 -36.15 22.76
N ILE A 7 -28.67 -36.34 23.71
CA ILE A 7 -27.46 -35.51 23.82
C ILE A 7 -26.41 -35.94 22.78
N ASN A 8 -26.31 -37.24 22.48
CA ASN A 8 -25.35 -37.75 21.50
C ASN A 8 -25.74 -37.49 20.04
N GLU A 9 -27.03 -37.34 19.72
CA GLU A 9 -27.47 -36.92 18.37
C GLU A 9 -27.28 -35.41 18.15
N GLY A 10 -27.44 -34.58 19.18
CA GLY A 10 -27.19 -33.13 19.11
C GLY A 10 -25.72 -32.79 18.85
N LEU A 11 -24.79 -33.49 19.53
CA LEU A 11 -23.34 -33.31 19.31
C LEU A 11 -22.86 -33.81 17.95
N LYS A 12 -23.56 -34.77 17.33
CA LYS A 12 -23.23 -35.27 15.99
C LYS A 12 -23.69 -34.30 14.90
N LEU A 13 -24.87 -33.70 15.07
CA LEU A 13 -25.45 -32.69 14.17
C LEU A 13 -24.75 -31.33 14.22
N GLU A 14 -24.11 -30.96 15.33
CA GLU A 14 -23.30 -29.73 15.40
C GLU A 14 -21.91 -29.90 14.77
N SER A 15 -21.40 -31.13 14.67
CA SER A 15 -20.11 -31.41 14.01
C SER A 15 -20.19 -31.38 12.48
N GLU A 16 -21.36 -31.65 11.92
CA GLU A 16 -21.63 -31.59 10.46
C GLU A 16 -22.05 -30.20 10.00
N LYS A 17 -22.32 -29.28 10.94
CA LYS A 17 -22.64 -27.87 10.67
C LYS A 17 -21.49 -26.92 11.01
N LEU A 18 -20.26 -27.43 10.97
CA LEU A 18 -19.12 -26.61 10.56
C LEU A 18 -19.26 -26.41 9.05
N GLU A 19 -20.17 -25.50 8.70
CA GLU A 19 -20.15 -24.83 7.40
C GLU A 19 -18.69 -24.51 7.12
N LYS A 20 -18.18 -25.06 6.02
CA LYS A 20 -16.98 -24.58 5.37
C LYS A 20 -17.12 -23.07 5.34
N ILE A 21 -16.45 -22.40 6.26
CA ILE A 21 -16.00 -21.04 6.04
C ILE A 21 -15.04 -21.24 4.87
N SER A 22 -15.59 -21.15 3.65
CA SER A 22 -14.79 -20.75 2.52
C SER A 22 -14.18 -19.45 2.99
N ILE A 23 -12.91 -19.51 3.37
CA ILE A 23 -12.05 -18.36 3.26
C ILE A 23 -12.27 -17.96 1.81
N GLU A 24 -13.10 -16.95 1.57
CA GLU A 24 -13.00 -16.18 0.35
C GLU A 24 -11.52 -15.86 0.31
N GLU A 25 -10.79 -16.47 -0.62
CA GLU A 25 -9.45 -16.00 -0.95
C GLU A 25 -9.64 -14.51 -1.11
N ILE A 26 -9.14 -13.74 -0.15
CA ILE A 26 -9.06 -12.29 -0.27
C ILE A 26 -8.07 -12.15 -1.42
N SER A 27 -8.57 -12.17 -2.65
CA SER A 27 -7.73 -11.91 -3.78
C SER A 27 -7.29 -10.47 -3.57
N LEU A 28 -5.99 -10.30 -3.38
CA LEU A 28 -5.37 -9.00 -3.38
C LEU A 28 -5.36 -8.50 -4.82
N ASP A 29 -6.54 -8.36 -5.43
CA ASP A 29 -6.69 -7.86 -6.80
C ASP A 29 -6.09 -6.45 -6.94
N THR A 30 -5.95 -5.77 -5.80
CA THR A 30 -5.35 -4.44 -5.70
C THR A 30 -3.95 -4.50 -5.13
N TYR A 31 -3.02 -3.85 -5.82
CA TYR A 31 -1.67 -3.54 -5.38
C TYR A 31 -1.57 -2.03 -5.10
N THR A 32 -1.20 -1.66 -3.88
CA THR A 32 -1.13 -0.25 -3.46
C THR A 32 0.30 0.23 -3.34
N ILE A 33 0.61 1.35 -3.97
CA ILE A 33 1.92 1.99 -3.84
C ILE A 33 1.81 3.07 -2.78
N TYR A 34 2.67 3.00 -1.78
CA TYR A 34 2.76 3.96 -0.69
C TYR A 34 4.03 4.81 -0.78
N LEU A 35 3.96 6.04 -0.30
CA LEU A 35 5.11 6.92 -0.17
C LEU A 35 5.44 7.14 1.31
N CYS A 36 6.66 6.81 1.70
CA CYS A 36 7.23 7.13 3.01
C CYS A 36 8.15 8.35 2.86
N ASN A 37 7.66 9.54 3.19
CA ASN A 37 8.39 10.79 3.00
C ASN A 37 9.20 11.17 4.23
N MET A 38 10.53 11.09 4.12
CA MET A 38 11.48 11.39 5.20
C MET A 38 12.18 12.75 5.04
N CYS A 39 11.81 13.54 4.02
CA CYS A 39 12.46 14.82 3.71
C CYS A 39 11.49 15.99 3.66
N ASN A 40 12.00 17.20 3.42
CA ASN A 40 11.21 18.44 3.40
C ASN A 40 10.48 18.68 2.07
N TRP A 41 10.75 17.86 1.04
CA TRP A 41 10.07 17.93 -0.25
C TRP A 41 8.65 17.38 -0.13
N GLN A 42 7.69 18.02 -0.79
CA GLN A 42 6.29 17.55 -0.86
C GLN A 42 6.02 16.90 -2.21
N ALA A 43 5.41 15.72 -2.23
CA ALA A 43 4.92 15.10 -3.46
C ALA A 43 3.52 15.65 -3.80
N THR A 44 3.36 16.19 -5.01
CA THR A 44 2.16 16.94 -5.40
C THR A 44 1.45 16.38 -6.63
N LYS A 45 2.18 15.70 -7.52
CA LYS A 45 1.64 15.10 -8.75
C LYS A 45 2.36 13.79 -9.02
N LEU A 46 1.68 12.89 -9.72
CA LEU A 46 2.23 11.66 -10.26
C LEU A 46 2.10 11.70 -11.79
N LYS A 47 3.12 11.22 -12.50
CA LYS A 47 3.08 11.00 -13.94
C LYS A 47 3.30 9.51 -14.21
N ASN A 48 2.39 8.87 -14.95
CA ASN A 48 2.52 7.47 -15.33
C ASN A 48 3.34 7.28 -16.63
N SER A 49 3.56 6.04 -17.05
CA SER A 49 4.32 5.71 -18.27
C SER A 49 3.70 6.24 -19.56
N ALA A 50 2.39 6.50 -19.59
CA ALA A 50 1.72 7.15 -20.72
C ALA A 50 1.92 8.67 -20.75
N GLY A 51 2.64 9.24 -19.77
CA GLY A 51 2.85 10.68 -19.63
C GLY A 51 1.65 11.41 -19.02
N GLN A 52 0.60 10.70 -18.61
CA GLN A 52 -0.55 11.29 -17.95
C GLN A 52 -0.15 11.76 -16.56
N VAL A 53 -0.47 13.03 -16.25
CA VAL A 53 -0.20 13.66 -14.97
C VAL A 53 -1.48 13.74 -14.15
N VAL A 54 -1.45 13.23 -12.93
CA VAL A 54 -2.55 13.29 -11.97
C VAL A 54 -2.09 13.99 -10.68
N PRO A 55 -2.94 14.81 -10.05
CA PRO A 55 -2.61 15.40 -8.76
C PRO A 55 -2.62 14.33 -7.65
N ILE A 56 -1.74 14.49 -6.66
CA ILE A 56 -1.79 13.74 -5.40
C ILE A 56 -2.53 14.62 -4.39
N TYR A 57 -3.66 14.14 -3.88
CA TYR A 57 -4.50 14.88 -2.94
C TYR A 57 -4.88 14.04 -1.70
N PRO A 58 -4.58 14.51 -0.48
CA PRO A 58 -3.76 15.69 -0.17
C PRO A 58 -2.32 15.50 -0.68
N THR A 59 -1.57 16.59 -0.84
CA THR A 59 -0.14 16.49 -1.14
C THR A 59 0.57 15.76 0.01
N ILE A 60 1.57 14.95 -0.30
CA ILE A 60 2.28 14.17 0.73
C ILE A 60 3.51 14.96 1.17
N SER A 61 3.37 15.60 2.32
CA SER A 61 4.48 16.21 3.06
C SER A 61 5.26 15.15 3.84
N LYS A 62 6.26 15.58 4.62
CA LYS A 62 7.06 14.71 5.49
C LYS A 62 6.15 13.87 6.38
N THR A 63 6.25 12.54 6.28
CA THR A 63 5.48 11.57 7.08
C THR A 63 6.30 11.03 8.25
N CYS A 64 7.63 11.07 8.17
CA CYS A 64 8.53 10.52 9.19
C CYS A 64 9.75 11.41 9.42
N ASN A 65 10.21 11.50 10.68
CA ASN A 65 11.40 12.29 11.06
C ASN A 65 12.70 11.49 11.08
N SER A 66 12.65 10.15 11.02
CA SER A 66 13.83 9.31 10.91
C SER A 66 14.44 9.39 9.51
N GLN A 67 15.76 9.22 9.42
CA GLN A 67 16.48 9.04 8.16
C GLN A 67 16.60 7.56 7.76
N ASP A 68 16.27 6.64 8.68
CA ASP A 68 16.19 5.21 8.44
C ASP A 68 14.77 4.83 7.97
N SER A 69 14.67 4.30 6.75
CA SER A 69 13.41 3.91 6.12
C SER A 69 12.71 2.79 6.88
N GLN A 70 13.45 1.84 7.46
CA GLN A 70 12.82 0.71 8.16
C GLN A 70 12.11 1.18 9.42
N THR A 71 12.70 2.10 10.17
CA THR A 71 12.05 2.74 11.32
C THR A 71 10.74 3.42 10.91
N CYS A 72 10.72 4.16 9.79
CA CYS A 72 9.52 4.84 9.32
C CYS A 72 8.42 3.86 8.87
N ILE A 73 8.80 2.79 8.16
CA ILE A 73 7.89 1.74 7.72
C ILE A 73 7.27 1.02 8.93
N ASN A 74 8.08 0.67 9.92
CA ASN A 74 7.60 0.00 11.14
C ASN A 74 6.65 0.88 11.97
N GLN A 75 6.72 2.20 11.82
CA GLN A 75 5.80 3.16 12.45
C GLN A 75 4.50 3.37 11.66
N GLY A 76 4.35 2.77 10.47
CA GLY A 76 3.20 3.03 9.60
C GLY A 76 3.21 4.44 9.00
N ALA A 77 4.37 5.09 8.92
CA ALA A 77 4.51 6.49 8.53
C ALA A 77 4.56 6.68 7.00
N TYR A 78 3.55 6.17 6.28
CA TYR A 78 3.45 6.24 4.83
C TYR A 78 2.01 6.46 4.36
N LEU A 79 1.83 7.05 3.18
CA LEU A 79 0.52 7.38 2.60
C LEU A 79 0.41 6.81 1.17
N PRO A 80 -0.78 6.33 0.75
CA PRO A 80 -0.96 5.77 -0.58
C PRO A 80 -0.85 6.86 -1.65
N ILE A 81 -0.26 6.54 -2.81
CA ILE A 81 -0.15 7.44 -3.96
C ILE A 81 -0.80 6.91 -5.24
N LEU A 82 -0.94 5.60 -5.37
CA LEU A 82 -1.49 4.95 -6.56
C LEU A 82 -1.97 3.54 -6.19
N ASN A 83 -3.11 3.14 -6.74
CA ASN A 83 -3.58 1.76 -6.72
C ASN A 83 -3.57 1.23 -8.15
N CYS A 84 -3.17 -0.02 -8.32
CA CYS A 84 -3.22 -0.74 -9.59
C CYS A 84 -3.64 -2.19 -9.37
N GLY A 85 -3.84 -2.94 -10.45
CA GLY A 85 -4.05 -4.37 -10.36
C GLY A 85 -2.76 -5.09 -9.95
N CYS A 86 -2.83 -6.13 -9.11
CA CYS A 86 -1.66 -6.96 -8.81
C CYS A 86 -1.15 -7.75 -10.03
N SER A 87 -2.00 -7.92 -11.05
CA SER A 87 -1.68 -8.55 -12.33
C SER A 87 -1.30 -7.56 -13.44
N ASP A 88 -1.25 -6.26 -13.14
CA ASP A 88 -0.87 -5.26 -14.14
C ASP A 88 0.60 -5.48 -14.57
N THR A 89 0.90 -5.20 -15.84
CA THR A 89 2.27 -5.23 -16.34
C THR A 89 3.12 -4.19 -15.63
N SER A 90 4.41 -4.47 -15.42
CA SER A 90 5.34 -3.50 -14.83
C SER A 90 5.29 -2.14 -15.55
N PHE A 91 5.35 -1.06 -14.78
CA PHE A 91 5.24 0.30 -15.29
C PHE A 91 6.14 1.24 -14.51
N THR A 92 6.27 2.47 -15.00
CA THR A 92 7.05 3.52 -14.35
C THR A 92 6.18 4.68 -13.91
N ILE A 93 6.55 5.27 -12.78
CA ILE A 93 5.97 6.52 -12.29
C ILE A 93 7.06 7.57 -12.08
N GLN A 94 6.70 8.84 -12.16
CA GLN A 94 7.51 9.95 -11.69
C GLN A 94 6.68 10.80 -10.73
N LEU A 95 7.30 11.29 -9.66
CA LEU A 95 6.66 12.21 -8.71
C LEU A 95 7.13 13.63 -8.97
N TYR A 96 6.20 14.60 -9.00
CA TYR A 96 6.55 16.01 -9.00
C TYR A 96 6.67 16.50 -7.55
N LEU A 97 7.87 16.94 -7.20
CA LEU A 97 8.23 17.36 -5.86
C LEU A 97 8.33 18.87 -5.78
N VAL A 98 7.91 19.45 -4.65
CA VAL A 98 8.03 20.88 -4.36
C VAL A 98 8.70 21.06 -2.99
N HIS A 99 9.76 21.86 -2.94
CA HIS A 99 10.44 22.22 -1.71
C HIS A 99 9.86 23.53 -1.13
N PRO A 100 9.78 23.71 0.20
CA PRO A 100 9.33 24.96 0.83
C PRO A 100 10.11 26.21 0.40
N ARG A 101 11.35 26.06 -0.09
CA ARG A 101 12.16 27.16 -0.64
C ARG A 101 11.83 27.50 -2.12
N GLY A 102 10.79 26.91 -2.70
CA GLY A 102 10.32 27.21 -4.06
C GLY A 102 10.93 26.36 -5.18
N TYR A 103 11.81 25.42 -4.88
CA TYR A 103 12.34 24.47 -5.87
C TYR A 103 11.29 23.43 -6.24
N GLY A 104 11.31 22.94 -7.48
CA GLY A 104 10.44 21.86 -7.90
C GLY A 104 10.96 21.09 -9.10
N GLY A 105 10.60 19.81 -9.19
CA GLY A 105 11.09 18.94 -10.25
C GLY A 105 10.45 17.55 -10.22
N TRP A 106 10.59 16.85 -11.33
CA TRP A 106 10.22 15.43 -11.41
C TRP A 106 11.35 14.56 -10.86
N THR A 107 11.01 13.49 -10.15
CA THR A 107 11.98 12.44 -9.80
C THR A 107 12.48 11.72 -11.05
N ASN A 108 13.56 10.96 -10.91
CA ASN A 108 13.84 9.88 -11.87
C ASN A 108 12.64 8.91 -11.92
N PRO A 109 12.41 8.23 -13.06
CA PRO A 109 11.41 7.19 -13.16
C PRO A 109 11.64 6.10 -12.10
N ILE A 110 10.57 5.76 -11.39
CA ILE A 110 10.51 4.68 -10.40
C ILE A 110 9.79 3.52 -11.07
N ASN A 111 10.41 2.35 -11.11
CA ASN A 111 9.83 1.15 -11.68
C ASN A 111 8.97 0.44 -10.64
N ILE A 112 7.72 0.18 -10.97
CA ILE A 112 6.72 -0.53 -10.17
C ILE A 112 6.54 -1.91 -10.79
N VAL A 113 6.62 -2.93 -9.95
CA VAL A 113 6.39 -4.33 -10.35
C VAL A 113 5.28 -4.89 -9.44
N PRO A 114 4.01 -4.72 -9.83
CA PRO A 114 2.91 -5.29 -9.08
C PRO A 114 3.04 -6.80 -9.01
N ASP A 115 2.65 -7.37 -7.88
CA ASP A 115 2.62 -8.82 -7.68
C ASP A 115 1.47 -9.20 -6.75
N CYS A 116 0.83 -10.33 -7.01
CA CYS A 116 -0.31 -10.79 -6.22
C CYS A 116 0.08 -11.49 -4.90
N GLY A 117 1.39 -11.59 -4.59
CA GLY A 117 1.89 -12.11 -3.32
C GLY A 117 1.99 -11.04 -2.23
N HIS A 118 2.01 -9.76 -2.61
CA HIS A 118 2.06 -8.62 -1.70
C HIS A 118 0.91 -7.65 -1.97
N ALA A 119 0.42 -7.00 -0.93
CA ALA A 119 -0.64 -5.99 -1.06
C ALA A 119 -0.14 -4.66 -1.67
N GLY A 120 1.16 -4.52 -1.92
CA GLY A 120 1.76 -3.27 -2.34
C GLY A 120 3.25 -3.14 -2.09
N GLU A 121 3.79 -1.97 -2.41
CA GLU A 121 5.17 -1.56 -2.10
C GLU A 121 5.21 -0.18 -1.43
N ILE A 122 6.28 0.07 -0.67
CA ILE A 122 6.52 1.35 -0.01
C ILE A 122 7.78 1.97 -0.62
N ILE A 123 7.63 3.17 -1.17
CA ILE A 123 8.74 3.95 -1.74
C ILE A 123 9.29 4.88 -0.65
N PRO A 124 10.50 4.65 -0.13
CA PRO A 124 11.16 5.60 0.76
C PRO A 124 11.66 6.81 -0.03
N MET A 125 11.26 8.01 0.38
CA MET A 125 11.77 9.26 -0.18
C MET A 125 12.65 9.97 0.85
N ASN A 126 13.95 10.00 0.57
CA ASN A 126 14.93 10.73 1.35
C ASN A 126 15.82 11.58 0.43
N ILE A 127 15.30 12.74 0.04
CA ILE A 127 16.00 13.67 -0.87
C ILE A 127 16.53 14.83 -0.02
N PRO A 128 17.83 15.17 -0.13
CA PRO A 128 18.39 16.28 0.62
C PRO A 128 17.75 17.61 0.24
N ASP A 129 17.77 18.56 1.17
CA ASP A 129 17.40 19.94 0.86
C ASP A 129 18.37 20.50 -0.21
N PRO A 130 17.87 21.36 -1.12
CA PRO A 130 18.75 22.06 -2.06
C PRO A 130 19.72 22.96 -1.29
N ALA A 131 20.96 23.04 -1.78
CA ALA A 131 22.00 23.91 -1.25
C ALA A 131 21.60 25.39 -1.33
#